data_AF-A0A1B7MTH1-F1
#
_entry.id   AF-A0A1B7MTH1-F1
#
_cell.length_a   1.000
_cell.length_b   1.000
_cell.length_c   1.000
_cell.angle_alpha   90.00
_cell.angle_beta   90.00
_cell.angle_gamma   90.00
#
_symmetry.space_group_name_H-M   'P 1'
#
loop_
_entity.id
_entity.type
_entity.pdbx_description
1 polymer ?
#
loop_
_entity_poly.entity_id
_entity_poly.type
_entity_poly.pdbx_seq_one_letter_code
_entity_poly.pdbx_strand_id
1 'polypeptide(L)'
;MHQALFVSEILVEIFSHLDPTPSSTPSPPRKSLAALARTCKVFHDPAMDVLWAYIEGIEPLLGCVRRLHPLIYGSGPKWFGCPWCEGVEPLSAYDARQFLRHAARVRSLFINFEPSHHYHFHLLSESVFPIETTVFPRLLSLSWMVLPQDSRHLHLFLSPTLRRCELRTIDPNLEYITTRCAVLERLSFESSYSLATASDISLLSDTIRSCNRLVELCCPLLDSEGFRCLANLPTLVRLDINGPGVDDLLDRDVLTLAPFLNLTALSIVLGKPFSVEVENIIMVIRHSKFPSLKKFKLFTDDILWEEAEQLFISLSQCGASQTLEHVNIYLRDSEARRNPFLVITHFLRFTQLRYLRLDIGIPIYLDNNLLLEAMSSWPRIESLELLDQEEISGVTFHGLFAALLLCPRLHTLQVSMDAANIDIDPKAELFQHPSLQKLHLCSSPVTDAETVAFIIFSRLPRVSEVEYDEYFDASLPVWRQVSRHHRSLKQNAIQGLTV
;
A
#
# COMPACT_ATOMS: atom_id res chain seq x y z
N MET A 1 4.71 4.24 46.38
CA MET A 1 4.28 4.01 44.98
C MET A 1 3.06 4.89 44.74
N HIS A 2 3.05 5.69 43.66
CA HIS A 2 1.95 6.62 43.38
C HIS A 2 0.64 5.86 43.12
N GLN A 3 -0.53 6.41 43.52
CA GLN A 3 -1.83 5.73 43.38
C GLN A 3 -2.16 5.34 41.93
N ALA A 4 -1.74 6.16 40.96
CA ALA A 4 -1.91 5.87 39.54
C ALA A 4 -1.23 4.57 39.08
N LEU A 5 -0.14 4.14 39.75
CA LEU A 5 0.58 2.89 39.43
C LEU A 5 -0.11 1.64 40.00
N PHE A 6 -1.28 1.79 40.61
CA PHE A 6 -2.15 0.66 40.96
C PHE A 6 -3.28 0.46 39.93
N VAL A 7 -3.42 1.36 38.96
CA VAL A 7 -4.40 1.25 37.88
C VAL A 7 -3.77 0.45 36.75
N SER A 8 -4.35 -0.70 36.43
CA SER A 8 -3.80 -1.65 35.45
C SER A 8 -3.68 -1.04 34.06
N GLU A 9 -4.68 -0.26 33.66
CA GLU A 9 -4.74 0.41 32.36
C GLU A 9 -3.61 1.43 32.19
N ILE A 10 -3.31 2.18 33.25
CA ILE A 10 -2.21 3.14 33.27
C ILE A 10 -0.87 2.39 33.17
N LEU A 11 -0.72 1.26 33.87
CA LEU A 11 0.49 0.45 33.77
C LEU A 11 0.67 -0.16 32.38
N VAL A 12 -0.38 -0.71 31.78
CA VAL A 12 -0.33 -1.27 30.41
C VAL A 12 0.07 -0.18 29.41
N GLU A 13 -0.46 1.04 29.53
CA GLU A 13 -0.09 2.16 28.67
C GLU A 13 1.35 2.63 28.90
N ILE A 14 1.81 2.72 30.15
CA ILE A 14 3.22 3.05 30.42
C ILE A 14 4.15 1.97 29.86
N PHE A 15 3.78 0.70 30.00
CA PHE A 15 4.59 -0.42 29.54
C PHE A 15 4.57 -0.58 28.01
N SER A 16 3.49 -0.18 27.32
CA SER A 16 3.40 -0.23 25.85
C SER A 16 4.44 0.70 25.20
N HIS A 17 4.77 1.83 25.83
CA HIS A 17 5.84 2.73 25.37
C HIS A 17 7.24 2.13 25.47
N LEU A 18 7.42 1.01 26.19
CA LEU A 18 8.70 0.30 26.25
C LEU A 18 8.89 -0.68 25.08
N ASP A 19 7.87 -0.87 24.25
CA ASP A 19 7.88 -1.71 23.05
C ASP A 19 7.82 -0.82 21.79
N PRO A 20 8.97 -0.41 21.21
CA PRO A 20 8.94 0.33 19.96
C PRO A 20 8.66 -0.63 18.79
N THR A 21 7.73 -0.20 17.95
CA THR A 21 7.39 -0.71 16.61
C THR A 21 8.48 -1.51 15.88
N PRO A 22 8.10 -2.54 15.09
CA PRO A 22 9.04 -3.44 14.41
C PRO A 22 9.86 -2.69 13.35
N SER A 23 11.09 -2.31 13.72
CA SER A 23 12.11 -1.82 12.78
C SER A 23 13.44 -2.53 13.08
N SER A 24 13.76 -3.49 12.22
CA SER A 24 15.08 -3.96 11.72
C SER A 24 16.36 -3.86 12.60
N THR A 25 16.27 -3.81 13.92
CA THR A 25 17.41 -3.99 14.83
C THR A 25 17.05 -4.99 15.93
N PRO A 26 17.96 -5.90 16.33
CA PRO A 26 17.69 -6.92 17.33
C PRO A 26 17.67 -6.25 18.71
N SER A 27 16.49 -5.89 19.18
CA SER A 27 16.35 -4.94 20.29
C SER A 27 16.24 -5.61 21.69
N PRO A 28 16.60 -4.88 22.77
CA PRO A 28 16.43 -5.21 24.21
C PRO A 28 15.02 -5.04 24.91
N PRO A 29 13.86 -4.75 24.28
CA PRO A 29 12.57 -4.43 24.94
C PRO A 29 11.95 -5.56 25.75
N ARG A 30 11.98 -6.80 25.21
CA ARG A 30 11.40 -7.97 25.91
C ARG A 30 12.09 -8.24 27.25
N LYS A 31 13.38 -7.90 27.37
CA LYS A 31 14.13 -8.03 28.64
C LYS A 31 13.62 -7.05 29.69
N SER A 32 13.32 -5.82 29.30
CA SER A 32 12.77 -4.79 30.19
C SER A 32 11.37 -5.15 30.68
N LEU A 33 10.47 -5.59 29.79
CA LEU A 33 9.13 -6.05 30.16
C LEU A 33 9.18 -7.30 31.06
N ALA A 34 10.08 -8.24 30.75
CA ALA A 34 10.30 -9.40 31.61
C ALA A 34 10.86 -9.01 32.99
N ALA A 35 11.74 -8.01 33.06
CA ALA A 35 12.22 -7.47 34.33
C ALA A 35 11.08 -6.82 35.12
N LEU A 36 10.26 -5.98 34.47
CA LEU A 36 9.08 -5.35 35.08
C LEU A 36 8.10 -6.37 35.64
N ALA A 37 7.82 -7.45 34.91
CA ALA A 37 6.98 -8.54 35.38
C ALA A 37 7.52 -9.25 36.65
N ARG A 38 8.81 -9.10 36.95
CA ARG A 38 9.47 -9.66 38.16
C ARG A 38 9.70 -8.63 39.28
N THR A 39 9.35 -7.36 39.08
CA THR A 39 9.59 -6.30 40.09
C THR A 39 8.66 -6.41 41.29
N CYS A 40 7.35 -6.51 41.08
CA CYS A 40 6.35 -6.60 42.13
C CYS A 40 5.06 -7.26 41.62
N LYS A 41 4.18 -7.67 42.54
CA LYS A 41 2.90 -8.33 42.22
C LYS A 41 1.98 -7.44 41.38
N VAL A 42 1.96 -6.14 41.65
CA VAL A 42 1.10 -5.17 40.94
C VAL A 42 1.51 -5.04 39.46
N PHE A 43 2.81 -5.12 39.17
CA PHE A 43 3.34 -4.98 37.81
C PHE A 43 3.31 -6.29 37.03
N HIS A 44 3.20 -7.43 37.73
CA HIS A 44 3.32 -8.76 37.13
C HIS A 44 2.35 -8.95 35.95
N ASP A 45 1.05 -8.81 36.19
CA ASP A 45 0.05 -9.07 35.16
C ASP A 45 0.06 -8.04 34.03
N PRO A 46 0.11 -6.71 34.28
CA PRO A 46 0.20 -5.72 33.21
C PRO A 46 1.46 -5.87 32.35
N ALA A 47 2.62 -6.16 32.96
CA ALA A 47 3.86 -6.35 32.21
C ALA A 47 3.84 -7.66 31.40
N MET A 48 3.24 -8.73 31.93
CA MET A 48 3.05 -9.97 31.18
C MET A 48 2.06 -9.81 30.03
N ASP A 49 1.00 -9.01 30.20
CA ASP A 49 0.05 -8.72 29.13
C ASP A 49 0.73 -8.00 27.96
N VAL A 50 1.61 -7.02 28.23
CA VAL A 50 2.36 -6.33 27.17
C VAL A 50 3.45 -7.23 26.57
N LEU A 51 4.20 -7.96 27.40
CA LEU A 51 5.29 -8.85 26.94
C LEU A 51 4.81 -9.91 25.95
N TRP A 52 3.60 -10.44 26.15
CA TRP A 52 3.03 -11.50 25.32
C TRP A 52 2.00 -10.98 24.31
N ALA A 53 1.70 -9.68 24.27
CA ALA A 53 0.71 -9.11 23.37
C ALA A 53 1.05 -9.36 21.89
N TYR A 54 2.33 -9.25 21.54
CA TYR A 54 2.87 -9.55 20.22
C TYR A 54 3.86 -10.72 20.29
N ILE A 55 3.64 -11.71 19.43
CA ILE A 55 4.54 -12.84 19.24
C ILE A 55 4.77 -13.13 17.76
N GLU A 56 6.01 -13.49 17.45
CA GLU A 56 6.42 -14.02 16.15
C GLU A 56 6.61 -15.53 16.31
N GLY A 57 5.92 -16.31 15.49
CA GLY A 57 5.87 -17.76 15.62
C GLY A 57 5.15 -18.26 16.87
N ILE A 58 5.05 -19.58 16.99
CA ILE A 58 4.41 -20.25 18.13
C ILE A 58 5.44 -20.87 19.09
N GLU A 59 6.68 -20.96 18.66
CA GLU A 59 7.83 -21.51 19.37
C GLU A 59 8.02 -20.88 20.76
N PRO A 60 7.88 -19.55 20.96
CA PRO A 60 7.99 -18.96 22.30
C PRO A 60 6.97 -19.50 23.31
N LEU A 61 5.76 -19.84 22.84
CA LEU A 61 4.70 -20.41 23.69
C LEU A 61 4.94 -21.89 23.96
N LEU A 62 5.35 -22.65 22.93
CA LEU A 62 5.72 -24.05 23.09
C LEU A 62 6.92 -24.21 24.03
N GLY A 63 7.88 -23.29 23.97
CA GLY A 63 9.03 -23.21 24.87
C GLY A 63 8.67 -23.01 26.35
N CYS A 64 7.46 -22.52 26.66
CA CYS A 64 6.98 -22.43 28.04
C CYS A 64 6.62 -23.81 28.63
N VAL A 65 6.41 -24.81 27.78
CA VAL A 65 6.22 -26.21 28.19
C VAL A 65 7.59 -26.86 28.30
N ARG A 66 8.08 -27.06 29.54
CA ARG A 66 9.44 -27.58 29.80
C ARG A 66 9.78 -28.85 29.04
N ARG A 67 8.81 -29.76 28.86
CA ARG A 67 9.00 -31.02 28.14
C ARG A 67 9.25 -30.82 26.64
N LEU A 68 8.72 -29.74 26.06
CA LEU A 68 8.92 -29.39 24.66
C LEU A 68 10.22 -28.60 24.43
N HIS A 69 10.86 -28.07 25.47
CA HIS A 69 12.05 -27.22 25.35
C HIS A 69 13.20 -27.87 24.55
N PRO A 70 13.54 -29.18 24.71
CA PRO A 70 14.56 -29.81 23.88
C PRO A 70 14.18 -29.90 22.40
N LEU A 71 12.88 -29.98 22.09
CA LEU A 71 12.36 -30.02 20.72
C LEU A 71 12.43 -28.64 20.06
N ILE A 72 12.11 -27.59 20.81
CA ILE A 72 12.06 -26.21 20.29
C ILE A 72 13.45 -25.57 20.19
N TYR A 73 14.34 -25.83 21.17
CA TYR A 73 15.64 -25.14 21.28
C TYR A 73 16.85 -26.09 21.20
N GLY A 74 16.65 -27.35 20.83
CA GLY A 74 17.72 -28.34 20.72
C GLY A 74 18.73 -27.99 19.62
N SER A 75 20.02 -28.02 19.94
CA SER A 75 21.12 -27.66 19.03
C SER A 75 21.62 -28.83 18.16
N GLY A 76 20.76 -29.79 17.83
CA GLY A 76 21.13 -30.94 17.00
C GLY A 76 21.25 -30.57 15.50
N PRO A 77 21.96 -31.36 14.67
CA PRO A 77 21.89 -31.19 13.22
C PRO A 77 20.41 -31.19 12.82
N LYS A 78 19.97 -30.23 12.01
CA LYS A 78 18.63 -30.24 11.42
C LYS A 78 18.57 -31.44 10.46
N TRP A 79 18.33 -32.64 11.01
CA TRP A 79 18.35 -33.90 10.28
C TRP A 79 17.19 -33.92 9.29
N PHE A 80 17.54 -33.82 8.01
CA PHE A 80 16.70 -34.29 6.91
C PHE A 80 16.38 -35.77 7.16
N GLY A 81 15.10 -36.11 7.37
CA GLY A 81 14.61 -37.48 7.12
C GLY A 81 14.04 -38.31 8.27
N CYS A 82 13.80 -37.80 9.47
CA CYS A 82 12.96 -38.53 10.45
C CYS A 82 11.49 -38.10 10.30
N PRO A 83 10.51 -39.03 10.25
CA PRO A 83 9.10 -38.68 10.32
C PRO A 83 8.76 -38.28 11.76
N TRP A 84 8.72 -36.97 12.02
CA TRP A 84 8.47 -36.32 13.32
C TRP A 84 7.06 -36.57 13.92
N CYS A 85 6.36 -37.62 13.46
CA CYS A 85 4.98 -37.94 13.80
C CYS A 85 4.84 -39.11 14.80
N GLU A 86 5.91 -39.85 15.11
CA GLU A 86 5.83 -41.02 15.99
C GLU A 86 6.44 -40.70 17.37
N GLY A 87 5.59 -40.46 18.37
CA GLY A 87 5.98 -40.67 19.78
C GLY A 87 5.96 -39.47 20.73
N VAL A 88 5.39 -38.31 20.38
CA VAL A 88 5.10 -37.30 21.41
C VAL A 88 3.87 -37.76 22.20
N GLU A 89 4.07 -38.24 23.42
CA GLU A 89 2.97 -38.54 24.34
C GLU A 89 2.04 -37.33 24.50
N PRO A 90 0.72 -37.50 24.68
CA PRO A 90 -0.19 -36.39 24.95
C PRO A 90 0.32 -35.51 26.11
N LEU A 91 0.17 -34.19 25.99
CA LEU A 91 0.56 -33.28 27.05
C LEU A 91 -0.37 -33.44 28.25
N SER A 92 0.18 -33.36 29.46
CA SER A 92 -0.65 -33.33 30.66
C SER A 92 -1.49 -32.04 30.68
N ALA A 93 -2.61 -32.05 31.40
CA ALA A 93 -3.40 -30.83 31.63
C ALA A 93 -2.57 -29.72 32.29
N TYR A 94 -1.51 -30.04 33.03
CA TYR A 94 -0.58 -29.07 33.60
C TYR A 94 0.30 -28.42 32.53
N ASP A 95 0.82 -29.20 31.59
CA ASP A 95 1.65 -28.71 30.49
C ASP A 95 0.84 -27.81 29.54
N ALA A 96 -0.37 -28.24 29.18
CA ALA A 96 -1.29 -27.43 28.37
C ALA A 96 -1.60 -26.07 29.03
N ARG A 97 -1.75 -26.03 30.37
CA ARG A 97 -1.95 -24.77 31.11
C ARG A 97 -0.77 -23.82 31.02
N GLN A 98 0.48 -24.30 30.92
CA GLN A 98 1.64 -23.41 30.78
C GLN A 98 1.60 -22.65 29.45
N PHE A 99 1.24 -23.35 28.38
CA PHE A 99 1.06 -22.77 27.06
C PHE A 99 -0.14 -21.81 27.04
N LEU A 100 -1.31 -22.27 27.49
CA LEU A 100 -2.56 -21.48 27.45
C LEU A 100 -2.49 -20.21 28.31
N ARG A 101 -1.74 -20.22 29.42
CA ARG A 101 -1.54 -19.06 30.29
C ARG A 101 -1.00 -17.84 29.53
N HIS A 102 -0.09 -18.07 28.59
CA HIS A 102 0.53 -17.02 27.78
C HIS A 102 -0.23 -16.81 26.47
N ALA A 103 -0.76 -17.88 25.85
CA ALA A 103 -1.59 -17.79 24.64
C ALA A 103 -2.82 -16.88 24.85
N ALA A 104 -3.46 -16.94 26.01
CA ALA A 104 -4.60 -16.08 26.35
C ALA A 104 -4.29 -14.57 26.40
N ARG A 105 -3.00 -14.18 26.44
CA ARG A 105 -2.55 -12.78 26.46
C ARG A 105 -2.20 -12.24 25.08
N VAL A 106 -2.05 -13.12 24.09
CA VAL A 106 -1.67 -12.75 22.73
C VAL A 106 -2.80 -11.97 22.06
N ARG A 107 -2.44 -10.81 21.50
CA ARG A 107 -3.33 -9.91 20.76
C ARG A 107 -2.95 -9.81 19.29
N SER A 108 -1.68 -10.02 18.97
CA SER A 108 -1.15 -10.00 17.60
C SER A 108 -0.19 -11.17 17.41
N LEU A 109 -0.43 -11.97 16.38
CA LEU A 109 0.39 -13.12 16.04
C LEU A 109 0.87 -13.00 14.60
N PHE A 110 2.19 -13.05 14.41
CA PHE A 110 2.82 -13.07 13.10
C PHE A 110 3.50 -14.41 12.89
N ILE A 111 3.04 -15.16 11.88
CA ILE A 111 3.62 -16.43 11.48
C ILE A 111 4.20 -16.24 10.08
N ASN A 112 5.52 -16.13 10.00
CA ASN A 112 6.20 -15.92 8.73
C ASN A 112 6.54 -17.23 8.05
N PHE A 113 6.68 -17.19 6.72
CA PHE A 113 7.35 -18.24 5.97
C PHE A 113 8.85 -18.29 6.30
N GLU A 114 9.34 -19.42 6.80
CA GLU A 114 10.77 -19.70 6.85
C GLU A 114 11.06 -21.12 6.34
N PRO A 115 11.77 -21.30 5.22
CA PRO A 115 12.04 -22.62 4.63
C PRO A 115 12.77 -23.59 5.58
N SER A 116 13.40 -23.06 6.63
CA SER A 116 14.19 -23.83 7.59
C SER A 116 13.46 -24.14 8.91
N HIS A 117 12.22 -23.69 9.05
CA HIS A 117 11.37 -23.88 10.23
C HIS A 117 10.26 -24.88 9.93
N HIS A 118 10.13 -25.90 10.79
CA HIS A 118 8.94 -26.72 10.83
C HIS A 118 7.99 -26.04 11.79
N TYR A 119 6.87 -25.52 11.27
CA TYR A 119 5.85 -24.99 12.16
C TYR A 119 5.32 -26.15 12.99
N HIS A 120 5.60 -26.15 14.29
CA HIS A 120 5.22 -27.22 15.19
C HIS A 120 3.70 -27.28 15.44
N PHE A 121 2.87 -26.90 14.46
CA PHE A 121 1.41 -26.88 14.51
C PHE A 121 0.78 -28.25 14.72
N HIS A 122 1.47 -29.33 14.30
CA HIS A 122 1.05 -30.70 14.62
C HIS A 122 0.96 -30.91 16.14
N LEU A 123 1.79 -30.20 16.93
CA LEU A 123 1.69 -30.24 18.38
C LEU A 123 0.41 -29.62 18.89
N LEU A 124 -0.31 -28.79 18.13
CA LEU A 124 -1.60 -28.20 18.56
C LEU A 124 -2.80 -29.07 18.19
N SER A 125 -2.57 -30.25 17.62
CA SER A 125 -3.65 -31.18 17.29
C SER A 125 -4.33 -31.69 18.57
N GLU A 126 -5.60 -32.10 18.44
CA GLU A 126 -6.41 -32.64 19.55
C GLU A 126 -5.77 -33.85 20.25
N SER A 127 -4.88 -34.59 19.56
CA SER A 127 -4.15 -35.71 20.14
C SER A 127 -3.05 -35.29 21.11
N VAL A 128 -2.55 -34.05 21.01
CA VAL A 128 -1.44 -33.53 21.81
C VAL A 128 -1.91 -32.47 22.81
N PHE A 129 -2.87 -31.61 22.42
CA PHE A 129 -3.50 -30.63 23.32
C PHE A 129 -4.99 -30.91 23.51
N PRO A 130 -5.50 -30.90 24.75
CA PRO A 130 -6.93 -30.95 25.03
C PRO A 130 -7.56 -29.55 24.84
N ILE A 131 -7.55 -29.03 23.61
CA ILE A 131 -8.13 -27.71 23.27
C ILE A 131 -9.34 -27.94 22.39
N GLU A 132 -10.53 -27.60 22.89
CA GLU A 132 -11.77 -27.82 22.14
C GLU A 132 -12.15 -26.66 21.21
N THR A 133 -11.85 -25.38 21.50
CA THR A 133 -12.51 -24.28 20.73
C THR A 133 -11.81 -22.93 20.48
N THR A 134 -10.57 -22.62 20.89
CA THR A 134 -9.72 -21.54 20.30
C THR A 134 -8.45 -21.39 21.11
N VAL A 135 -7.29 -21.29 20.45
CA VAL A 135 -6.00 -21.19 21.15
C VAL A 135 -5.73 -19.77 21.69
N PHE A 136 -6.23 -18.76 20.97
CA PHE A 136 -5.94 -17.34 21.23
C PHE A 136 -7.24 -16.54 21.41
N PRO A 137 -7.88 -16.61 22.60
CA PRO A 137 -9.21 -16.03 22.83
C PRO A 137 -9.25 -14.49 22.79
N ARG A 138 -8.10 -13.81 22.79
CA ARG A 138 -7.99 -12.34 22.72
C ARG A 138 -7.25 -11.84 21.48
N LEU A 139 -7.07 -12.71 20.47
CA LEU A 139 -6.37 -12.35 19.26
C LEU A 139 -7.16 -11.30 18.47
N LEU A 140 -6.50 -10.19 18.14
CA LEU A 140 -7.03 -9.07 17.38
C LEU A 140 -6.44 -9.00 15.98
N SER A 141 -5.18 -9.44 15.81
CA SER A 141 -4.45 -9.42 14.54
C SER A 141 -3.76 -10.75 14.30
N LEU A 142 -3.99 -11.34 13.13
CA LEU A 142 -3.33 -12.56 12.68
C LEU A 142 -2.70 -12.29 11.31
N SER A 143 -1.41 -12.60 11.17
CA SER A 143 -0.72 -12.68 9.88
C SER A 143 -0.21 -14.10 9.71
N TRP A 144 -0.74 -14.79 8.71
CA TRP A 144 -0.54 -16.20 8.45
C TRP A 144 0.12 -16.40 7.09
N MET A 145 1.45 -16.33 7.06
CA MET A 145 2.26 -16.43 5.84
C MET A 145 2.78 -17.86 5.62
N VAL A 146 1.93 -18.85 5.85
CA VAL A 146 2.28 -20.28 5.80
C VAL A 146 1.96 -20.85 4.41
N LEU A 147 2.63 -21.93 4.01
CA LEU A 147 2.32 -22.65 2.76
C LEU A 147 0.99 -23.42 2.87
N PRO A 148 0.27 -23.66 1.76
CA PRO A 148 -1.03 -24.32 1.76
C PRO A 148 -1.06 -25.71 2.43
N GLN A 149 0.02 -26.50 2.37
CA GLN A 149 0.05 -27.81 3.03
C GLN A 149 -0.03 -27.74 4.57
N ASP A 150 0.33 -26.60 5.16
CA ASP A 150 0.39 -26.38 6.61
C ASP A 150 -0.76 -25.48 7.10
N SER A 151 -1.61 -24.97 6.19
CA SER A 151 -2.78 -24.13 6.51
C SER A 151 -3.90 -24.86 7.23
N ARG A 152 -3.85 -26.20 7.27
CA ARG A 152 -4.81 -27.11 7.94
C ARG A 152 -5.16 -26.68 9.37
N HIS A 153 -4.24 -25.98 10.02
CA HIS A 153 -4.35 -25.54 11.41
C HIS A 153 -4.91 -24.13 11.58
N LEU A 154 -5.18 -23.38 10.50
CA LEU A 154 -5.62 -21.98 10.54
C LEU A 154 -6.84 -21.78 11.46
N HIS A 155 -7.80 -22.71 11.43
CA HIS A 155 -9.02 -22.66 12.23
C HIS A 155 -8.77 -22.57 13.75
N LEU A 156 -7.62 -23.02 14.26
CA LEU A 156 -7.22 -22.93 15.67
C LEU A 156 -6.85 -21.49 16.09
N PHE A 157 -6.48 -20.66 15.13
CA PHE A 157 -6.02 -19.28 15.30
C PHE A 157 -7.11 -18.25 15.00
N LEU A 158 -8.24 -18.68 14.43
CA LEU A 158 -9.40 -17.82 14.15
C LEU A 158 -10.20 -17.58 15.42
N SER A 159 -9.93 -16.44 16.05
CA SER A 159 -10.56 -15.98 17.29
C SER A 159 -11.82 -15.16 17.02
N PRO A 160 -12.86 -15.23 17.88
CA PRO A 160 -14.04 -14.38 17.74
C PRO A 160 -13.75 -12.89 17.98
N THR A 161 -12.59 -12.53 18.52
CA THR A 161 -12.16 -11.14 18.68
C THR A 161 -11.31 -10.62 17.52
N LEU A 162 -11.06 -11.45 16.50
CA LEU A 162 -10.15 -11.14 15.40
C LEU A 162 -10.70 -9.99 14.54
N ARG A 163 -9.91 -8.91 14.43
CA ARG A 163 -10.25 -7.72 13.64
C ARG A 163 -9.45 -7.62 12.35
N ARG A 164 -8.23 -8.15 12.34
CA ARG A 164 -7.32 -8.11 11.19
C ARG A 164 -6.81 -9.50 10.91
N CYS A 165 -7.03 -9.96 9.67
CA CYS A 165 -6.54 -11.24 9.20
C CYS A 165 -5.78 -11.01 7.90
N GLU A 166 -4.51 -11.42 7.87
CA GLU A 166 -3.66 -11.40 6.69
C GLU A 166 -3.24 -12.84 6.39
N LEU A 167 -3.48 -13.28 5.17
CA LEU A 167 -3.27 -14.66 4.74
C LEU A 167 -2.37 -14.68 3.51
N ARG A 168 -1.55 -15.72 3.38
CA ARG A 168 -0.71 -15.88 2.19
C ARG A 168 -1.52 -16.09 0.91
N THR A 169 -2.51 -16.98 0.99
CA THR A 169 -3.34 -17.41 -0.14
C THR A 169 -4.77 -17.59 0.33
N ILE A 170 -5.70 -17.67 -0.62
CA ILE A 170 -7.05 -18.16 -0.35
C ILE A 170 -6.93 -19.64 0.00
N ASP A 171 -7.57 -20.06 1.08
CA ASP A 171 -7.48 -21.42 1.63
C ASP A 171 -8.89 -21.93 1.97
N PRO A 172 -9.19 -23.24 1.81
CA PRO A 172 -10.50 -23.80 2.15
C PRO A 172 -10.94 -23.52 3.60
N ASN A 173 -10.01 -23.33 4.54
CA ASN A 173 -10.31 -22.98 5.92
C ASN A 173 -10.83 -21.53 6.09
N LEU A 174 -10.97 -20.75 5.01
CA LEU A 174 -11.68 -19.47 5.04
C LEU A 174 -13.14 -19.60 5.49
N GLU A 175 -13.79 -20.75 5.28
CA GLU A 175 -15.14 -21.00 5.79
C GLU A 175 -15.23 -20.82 7.33
N TYR A 176 -14.14 -21.08 8.06
CA TYR A 176 -14.12 -20.83 9.50
C TYR A 176 -14.14 -19.35 9.86
N ILE A 177 -13.71 -18.45 8.97
CA ILE A 177 -13.81 -17.00 9.17
C ILE A 177 -15.29 -16.59 9.19
N THR A 178 -16.12 -17.14 8.30
CA THR A 178 -17.55 -16.80 8.23
C THR A 178 -18.29 -17.14 9.51
N THR A 179 -17.90 -18.24 10.16
CA THR A 179 -18.56 -18.74 11.37
C THR A 179 -17.98 -18.17 12.66
N ARG A 180 -16.68 -17.83 12.70
CA ARG A 180 -15.99 -17.45 13.94
C ARG A 180 -15.67 -15.97 14.05
N CYS A 181 -15.42 -15.27 12.95
CA CYS A 181 -14.81 -13.93 12.96
C CYS A 181 -15.80 -12.82 12.58
N ALA A 182 -16.96 -12.75 13.26
CA ALA A 182 -18.03 -11.79 12.93
C ALA A 182 -17.65 -10.30 13.09
N VAL A 183 -16.53 -9.99 13.77
CA VAL A 183 -16.03 -8.63 14.01
C VAL A 183 -14.83 -8.26 13.12
N LEU A 184 -14.55 -9.06 12.07
CA LEU A 184 -13.43 -8.81 11.16
C LEU A 184 -13.60 -7.46 10.44
N GLU A 185 -12.63 -6.59 10.63
CA GLU A 185 -12.57 -5.24 10.03
C GLU A 185 -11.64 -5.21 8.82
N ARG A 186 -10.63 -6.09 8.77
CA ARG A 186 -9.69 -6.17 7.65
C ARG A 186 -9.36 -7.59 7.28
N LEU A 187 -9.42 -7.87 5.99
CA LEU A 187 -8.99 -9.12 5.38
C LEU A 187 -7.99 -8.80 4.28
N SER A 188 -6.83 -9.42 4.30
CA SER A 188 -5.77 -9.19 3.32
C SER A 188 -5.19 -10.51 2.84
N PHE A 189 -4.92 -10.59 1.55
CA PHE A 189 -4.17 -11.69 0.93
C PHE A 189 -2.84 -11.16 0.41
N GLU A 190 -1.76 -11.91 0.62
CA GLU A 190 -0.46 -11.60 0.02
C GLU A 190 -0.59 -11.65 -1.51
N SER A 191 0.06 -10.71 -2.19
CA SER A 191 0.16 -10.67 -3.65
C SER A 191 0.99 -11.86 -4.15
N SER A 192 0.38 -13.04 -4.18
CA SER A 192 1.03 -14.24 -4.71
C SER A 192 0.90 -14.25 -6.24
N TYR A 193 1.97 -14.59 -6.96
CA TYR A 193 1.91 -14.90 -8.39
C TYR A 193 1.19 -16.23 -8.69
N SER A 194 0.67 -16.92 -7.66
CA SER A 194 -0.12 -18.12 -7.84
C SER A 194 -1.53 -17.74 -8.29
N LEU A 195 -1.97 -18.33 -9.41
CA LEU A 195 -3.33 -18.18 -9.90
C LEU A 195 -4.30 -18.76 -8.86
N ALA A 196 -5.22 -17.92 -8.36
CA ALA A 196 -6.37 -18.39 -7.61
C ALA A 196 -7.26 -19.22 -8.56
N THR A 197 -7.89 -20.27 -8.07
CA THR A 197 -8.86 -21.05 -8.86
C THR A 197 -10.24 -20.40 -8.80
N ALA A 198 -11.16 -20.76 -9.72
CA ALA A 198 -12.54 -20.27 -9.68
C ALA A 198 -13.24 -20.64 -8.36
N SER A 199 -12.94 -21.82 -7.80
CA SER A 199 -13.45 -22.23 -6.48
C SER A 199 -12.92 -21.36 -5.34
N ASP A 200 -11.67 -20.91 -5.44
CA ASP A 200 -11.07 -20.02 -4.44
C ASP A 200 -11.76 -18.65 -4.44
N ILE A 201 -12.01 -18.10 -5.63
CA ILE A 201 -12.72 -16.82 -5.77
C ILE A 201 -14.17 -16.93 -5.26
N SER A 202 -14.87 -18.01 -5.58
CA SER A 202 -16.24 -18.24 -5.07
C SER A 202 -16.28 -18.35 -3.54
N LEU A 203 -15.33 -19.08 -2.93
CA LEU A 203 -15.19 -19.17 -1.47
C LEU A 203 -14.92 -17.80 -0.84
N LEU A 204 -14.10 -16.97 -1.49
CA LEU A 204 -13.84 -15.61 -1.05
C LEU A 204 -15.10 -14.73 -1.15
N SER A 205 -15.86 -14.82 -2.24
CA SER A 205 -17.14 -14.13 -2.41
C SER A 205 -18.13 -14.49 -1.29
N ASP A 206 -18.22 -15.77 -0.91
CA ASP A 206 -19.02 -16.24 0.22
C ASP A 206 -18.52 -15.70 1.58
N THR A 207 -17.21 -15.61 1.72
CA THR A 207 -16.56 -15.06 2.91
C THR A 207 -16.87 -13.57 3.06
N ILE A 208 -16.74 -12.80 1.99
CA ILE A 208 -17.06 -11.36 1.93
C ILE A 208 -18.52 -11.13 2.28
N ARG A 209 -19.44 -11.94 1.74
CA ARG A 209 -20.89 -11.84 2.02
C ARG A 209 -21.22 -11.99 3.50
N SER A 210 -20.42 -12.77 4.24
CA SER A 210 -20.60 -12.99 5.67
C SER A 210 -19.96 -11.90 6.54
N CYS A 211 -18.94 -11.19 6.02
CA CYS A 211 -18.16 -10.20 6.75
C CYS A 211 -18.78 -8.80 6.72
N ASN A 212 -19.89 -8.61 7.44
CA ASN A 212 -20.68 -7.36 7.46
C ASN A 212 -19.98 -6.13 8.09
N ARG A 213 -18.78 -6.29 8.66
CA ARG A 213 -18.02 -5.22 9.32
C ARG A 213 -16.70 -4.90 8.62
N LEU A 214 -16.47 -5.47 7.45
CA LEU A 214 -15.23 -5.31 6.72
C LEU A 214 -15.08 -3.86 6.25
N VAL A 215 -13.96 -3.24 6.63
CA VAL A 215 -13.59 -1.85 6.34
C VAL A 215 -12.51 -1.79 5.26
N GLU A 216 -11.54 -2.70 5.32
CA GLU A 216 -10.44 -2.80 4.35
C GLU A 216 -10.37 -4.23 3.80
N LEU A 217 -10.34 -4.36 2.48
CA LEU A 217 -10.12 -5.64 1.80
C LEU A 217 -8.94 -5.51 0.84
N CYS A 218 -8.00 -6.44 0.95
CA CYS A 218 -6.94 -6.65 -0.04
C CYS A 218 -7.08 -8.06 -0.61
N CYS A 219 -7.41 -8.22 -1.90
CA CYS A 219 -7.74 -9.50 -2.51
C CYS A 219 -7.32 -9.60 -3.99
N PRO A 220 -7.28 -10.80 -4.59
CA PRO A 220 -7.21 -10.95 -6.04
C PRO A 220 -8.48 -10.44 -6.72
N LEU A 221 -8.48 -10.40 -8.05
CA LEU A 221 -9.64 -10.01 -8.85
C LEU A 221 -10.82 -10.96 -8.61
N LEU A 222 -11.98 -10.40 -8.26
CA LEU A 222 -13.19 -11.15 -7.92
C LEU A 222 -14.09 -11.41 -9.14
N ASP A 223 -15.03 -12.35 -8.97
CA ASP A 223 -16.14 -12.57 -9.90
C ASP A 223 -17.25 -11.51 -9.77
N SER A 224 -18.24 -11.59 -10.66
CA SER A 224 -19.42 -10.71 -10.64
C SER A 224 -20.15 -10.74 -9.30
N GLU A 225 -20.19 -11.89 -8.63
CA GLU A 225 -20.85 -12.03 -7.34
C GLU A 225 -20.07 -11.35 -6.21
N GLY A 226 -18.74 -11.49 -6.18
CA GLY A 226 -17.86 -10.82 -5.24
C GLY A 226 -17.98 -9.30 -5.34
N PHE A 227 -17.97 -8.74 -6.55
CA PHE A 227 -18.18 -7.30 -6.74
C PHE A 227 -19.58 -6.84 -6.30
N ARG A 228 -20.64 -7.63 -6.53
CA ARG A 228 -21.99 -7.33 -6.00
C ARG A 228 -22.01 -7.37 -4.47
N CYS A 229 -21.32 -8.31 -3.85
CA CYS A 229 -21.21 -8.36 -2.38
C CYS A 229 -20.50 -7.11 -1.85
N LEU A 230 -19.39 -6.70 -2.46
CA LEU A 230 -18.63 -5.51 -2.06
C LEU A 230 -19.43 -4.22 -2.24
N ALA A 231 -20.13 -4.07 -3.37
CA ALA A 231 -20.94 -2.89 -3.65
C ALA A 231 -22.05 -2.69 -2.60
N ASN A 232 -22.57 -3.78 -2.04
CA ASN A 232 -23.61 -3.77 -1.01
C ASN A 232 -23.05 -3.67 0.42
N LEU A 233 -21.72 -3.61 0.60
CA LEU A 233 -21.10 -3.58 1.92
C LEU A 233 -20.90 -2.13 2.38
N PRO A 234 -21.76 -1.59 3.26
CA PRO A 234 -21.69 -0.17 3.62
C PRO A 234 -20.46 0.15 4.48
N THR A 235 -19.81 -0.82 5.10
CA THR A 235 -18.64 -0.58 5.95
C THR A 235 -17.35 -0.45 5.16
N LEU A 236 -17.32 -0.85 3.89
CA LEU A 236 -16.11 -0.89 3.08
C LEU A 236 -15.63 0.51 2.72
N VAL A 237 -14.42 0.84 3.17
CA VAL A 237 -13.77 2.15 2.97
C VAL A 237 -12.59 2.05 2.03
N ARG A 238 -11.89 0.91 2.02
CA ARG A 238 -10.70 0.66 1.20
C ARG A 238 -10.77 -0.70 0.52
N LEU A 239 -10.49 -0.71 -0.78
CA LEU A 239 -10.39 -1.91 -1.60
C LEU A 239 -9.06 -1.87 -2.35
N ASP A 240 -8.23 -2.87 -2.11
CA ASP A 240 -6.96 -3.06 -2.80
C ASP A 240 -7.04 -4.40 -3.58
N ILE A 241 -7.01 -4.34 -4.90
CA ILE A 241 -7.05 -5.53 -5.78
C ILE A 241 -5.63 -5.82 -6.22
N ASN A 242 -5.07 -6.95 -5.79
CA ASN A 242 -3.70 -7.37 -6.07
C ASN A 242 -3.67 -8.81 -6.59
N GLY A 243 -3.06 -9.03 -7.76
CA GLY A 243 -2.85 -10.36 -8.32
C GLY A 243 -3.87 -10.77 -9.39
N PRO A 244 -3.58 -11.86 -10.12
CA PRO A 244 -4.33 -12.26 -11.29
C PRO A 244 -5.73 -12.77 -10.96
N GLY A 245 -6.64 -12.62 -11.91
CA GLY A 245 -7.97 -13.25 -11.88
C GLY A 245 -7.96 -14.63 -12.52
N VAL A 246 -9.13 -15.27 -12.55
CA VAL A 246 -9.39 -16.41 -13.44
C VAL A 246 -9.97 -15.87 -14.75
N ASP A 247 -9.68 -16.53 -15.88
CA ASP A 247 -10.35 -16.22 -17.14
C ASP A 247 -11.88 -16.40 -16.99
N ASP A 248 -12.67 -15.56 -17.67
CA ASP A 248 -14.16 -15.58 -17.71
C ASP A 248 -14.91 -15.28 -16.38
N LEU A 249 -14.31 -14.55 -15.42
CA LEU A 249 -14.94 -14.22 -14.13
C LEU A 249 -16.17 -13.27 -14.18
N LEU A 250 -16.26 -12.43 -15.22
CA LEU A 250 -17.25 -11.35 -15.28
C LEU A 250 -18.28 -11.60 -16.39
N ASP A 251 -19.52 -11.85 -15.97
CA ASP A 251 -20.67 -11.90 -16.87
C ASP A 251 -20.98 -10.50 -17.45
N ARG A 252 -20.57 -10.28 -18.70
CA ARG A 252 -20.60 -8.97 -19.38
C ARG A 252 -22.00 -8.41 -19.56
N ASP A 253 -23.02 -9.25 -19.64
CA ASP A 253 -24.39 -8.80 -19.93
C ASP A 253 -25.19 -8.46 -18.65
N VAL A 254 -24.65 -8.73 -17.45
CA VAL A 254 -25.44 -8.71 -16.19
C VAL A 254 -24.78 -7.91 -15.05
N LEU A 255 -23.65 -7.25 -15.29
CA LEU A 255 -22.97 -6.43 -14.27
C LEU A 255 -23.65 -5.08 -14.07
N THR A 256 -24.76 -5.09 -13.32
CA THR A 256 -25.31 -3.88 -12.69
C THR A 256 -24.87 -3.86 -11.22
N LEU A 257 -23.92 -2.99 -10.89
CA LEU A 257 -23.41 -2.84 -9.53
C LEU A 257 -24.08 -1.66 -8.83
N ALA A 258 -24.38 -1.82 -7.54
CA ALA A 258 -24.78 -0.70 -6.71
C ALA A 258 -23.62 0.31 -6.57
N PRO A 259 -23.90 1.60 -6.33
CA PRO A 259 -22.85 2.56 -6.01
C PRO A 259 -22.07 2.17 -4.75
N PHE A 260 -20.75 2.25 -4.81
CA PHE A 260 -19.86 2.09 -3.66
C PHE A 260 -19.87 3.38 -2.84
N LEU A 261 -20.88 3.53 -1.98
CA LEU A 261 -21.18 4.79 -1.28
C LEU A 261 -20.07 5.25 -0.32
N ASN A 262 -19.38 4.32 0.34
CA ASN A 262 -18.40 4.64 1.38
C ASN A 262 -16.94 4.34 1.00
N LEU A 263 -16.71 3.82 -0.21
CA LEU A 263 -15.36 3.52 -0.68
C LEU A 263 -14.59 4.82 -0.96
N THR A 264 -13.52 5.06 -0.19
CA THR A 264 -12.68 6.26 -0.28
C THR A 264 -11.34 6.00 -0.95
N ALA A 265 -10.88 4.75 -0.97
CA ALA A 265 -9.62 4.36 -1.59
C ALA A 265 -9.81 3.08 -2.41
N LEU A 266 -9.40 3.15 -3.68
CA LEU A 266 -9.35 2.03 -4.60
C LEU A 266 -7.91 1.91 -5.14
N SER A 267 -7.25 0.80 -4.86
CA SER A 267 -5.96 0.46 -5.45
C SER A 267 -6.11 -0.79 -6.30
N ILE A 268 -5.51 -0.79 -7.48
CA ILE A 268 -5.49 -1.94 -8.39
C ILE A 268 -4.04 -2.14 -8.81
N VAL A 269 -3.47 -3.30 -8.52
CA VAL A 269 -2.10 -3.68 -8.87
C VAL A 269 -2.14 -5.02 -9.58
N LEU A 270 -1.92 -4.97 -10.89
CA LEU A 270 -1.84 -6.14 -11.75
C LEU A 270 -0.37 -6.42 -12.05
N GLY A 271 -0.01 -7.72 -12.02
CA GLY A 271 1.29 -8.18 -12.49
C GLY A 271 1.38 -8.16 -14.02
N LYS A 272 2.29 -8.95 -14.60
CA LYS A 272 2.34 -9.16 -16.05
C LYS A 272 0.96 -9.62 -16.52
N PRO A 273 0.28 -8.84 -17.37
CA PRO A 273 -1.15 -9.01 -17.59
C PRO A 273 -1.44 -10.18 -18.52
N PHE A 274 -2.59 -10.78 -18.30
CA PHE A 274 -3.40 -11.34 -19.38
C PHE A 274 -4.45 -10.27 -19.75
N SER A 275 -4.67 -9.98 -21.05
CA SER A 275 -5.54 -8.88 -21.51
C SER A 275 -6.95 -8.88 -20.88
N VAL A 276 -7.47 -10.05 -20.54
CA VAL A 276 -8.78 -10.27 -19.91
C VAL A 276 -8.94 -9.53 -18.57
N GLU A 277 -7.86 -9.36 -17.81
CA GLU A 277 -7.89 -8.75 -16.47
C GLU A 277 -8.15 -7.24 -16.54
N VAL A 278 -7.56 -6.58 -17.54
CA VAL A 278 -7.74 -5.14 -17.77
C VAL A 278 -9.17 -4.85 -18.26
N GLU A 279 -9.69 -5.64 -19.21
CA GLU A 279 -11.09 -5.52 -19.66
C GLU A 279 -12.06 -5.61 -18.48
N ASN A 280 -11.82 -6.57 -17.57
CA ASN A 280 -12.64 -6.76 -16.39
C ASN A 280 -12.66 -5.54 -15.46
N ILE A 281 -11.51 -4.89 -15.25
CA ILE A 281 -11.43 -3.66 -14.46
C ILE A 281 -12.16 -2.50 -15.13
N ILE A 282 -11.97 -2.34 -16.44
CA ILE A 282 -12.68 -1.30 -17.21
C ILE A 282 -14.18 -1.48 -17.07
N MET A 283 -14.67 -2.72 -17.17
CA MET A 283 -16.08 -3.04 -16.96
C MET A 283 -16.54 -2.66 -15.54
N VAL A 284 -15.81 -3.07 -14.50
CA VAL A 284 -16.18 -2.75 -13.11
C VAL A 284 -16.24 -1.24 -12.89
N ILE A 285 -15.26 -0.47 -13.36
CA ILE A 285 -15.23 0.99 -13.20
C ILE A 285 -16.37 1.65 -13.98
N ARG A 286 -16.65 1.17 -15.21
CA ARG A 286 -17.72 1.69 -16.08
C ARG A 286 -19.11 1.44 -15.50
N HIS A 287 -19.35 0.27 -14.93
CA HIS A 287 -20.65 -0.15 -14.41
C HIS A 287 -20.86 0.17 -12.92
N SER A 288 -19.90 0.84 -12.28
CA SER A 288 -19.97 1.26 -10.88
C SER A 288 -19.99 2.78 -10.73
N LYS A 289 -20.37 3.24 -9.53
CA LYS A 289 -20.22 4.63 -9.12
C LYS A 289 -19.49 4.68 -7.77
N PHE A 290 -18.53 5.59 -7.65
CA PHE A 290 -17.72 5.79 -6.45
C PHE A 290 -17.83 7.24 -5.96
N PRO A 291 -19.01 7.66 -5.46
CA PRO A 291 -19.27 9.06 -5.10
C PRO A 291 -18.41 9.59 -3.94
N SER A 292 -17.76 8.71 -3.17
CA SER A 292 -16.89 9.08 -2.03
C SER A 292 -15.40 8.84 -2.29
N LEU A 293 -15.02 8.46 -3.51
CA LEU A 293 -13.64 8.08 -3.81
C LEU A 293 -12.72 9.29 -3.71
N LYS A 294 -11.69 9.18 -2.87
CA LYS A 294 -10.66 10.20 -2.67
C LYS A 294 -9.31 9.79 -3.24
N LYS A 295 -9.01 8.50 -3.27
CA LYS A 295 -7.73 7.96 -3.72
C LYS A 295 -7.95 6.86 -4.74
N PHE A 296 -7.33 7.01 -5.90
CA PHE A 296 -7.29 6.00 -6.94
C PHE A 296 -5.82 5.68 -7.28
N LYS A 297 -5.46 4.40 -7.21
CA LYS A 297 -4.16 3.91 -7.63
C LYS A 297 -4.35 2.78 -8.64
N LEU A 298 -3.62 2.85 -9.75
CA LEU A 298 -3.53 1.78 -10.72
C LEU A 298 -2.07 1.50 -11.05
N PHE A 299 -1.70 0.23 -11.06
CA PHE A 299 -0.44 -0.26 -11.57
C PHE A 299 -0.74 -1.46 -12.46
N THR A 300 -0.31 -1.42 -13.72
CA THR A 300 -0.38 -2.56 -14.63
C THR A 300 0.80 -2.51 -15.59
N ASP A 301 1.37 -3.68 -15.87
CA ASP A 301 2.29 -3.86 -17.00
C ASP A 301 1.50 -4.24 -18.27
N ASP A 302 2.17 -4.27 -19.43
CA ASP A 302 1.74 -4.70 -20.78
C ASP A 302 0.27 -4.44 -21.20
N ILE A 303 -0.30 -3.28 -20.84
CA ILE A 303 -1.67 -2.88 -21.23
C ILE A 303 -1.73 -2.38 -22.68
N LEU A 304 -2.79 -2.75 -23.43
CA LEU A 304 -3.01 -2.17 -24.75
C LEU A 304 -3.50 -0.73 -24.63
N TRP A 305 -3.04 0.13 -25.53
CA TRP A 305 -3.42 1.54 -25.53
C TRP A 305 -4.94 1.76 -25.56
N GLU A 306 -5.65 1.01 -26.40
CA GLU A 306 -7.10 1.11 -26.52
C GLU A 306 -7.80 0.85 -25.17
N GLU A 307 -7.27 -0.07 -24.38
CA GLU A 307 -7.77 -0.39 -23.04
C GLU A 307 -7.46 0.74 -22.06
N ALA A 308 -6.25 1.31 -22.11
CA ALA A 308 -5.87 2.47 -21.31
C ALA A 308 -6.80 3.68 -21.58
N GLU A 309 -7.12 3.97 -22.84
CA GLU A 309 -8.06 5.03 -23.20
C GLU A 309 -9.47 4.75 -22.64
N GLN A 310 -9.98 3.53 -22.82
CA GLN A 310 -11.27 3.13 -22.28
C GLN A 310 -11.32 3.20 -20.75
N LEU A 311 -10.21 2.90 -20.09
CA LEU A 311 -10.05 3.05 -18.65
C LEU A 311 -10.15 4.52 -18.23
N PHE A 312 -9.42 5.44 -18.88
CA PHE A 312 -9.48 6.87 -18.54
C PHE A 312 -10.88 7.44 -18.75
N ILE A 313 -11.55 7.05 -19.85
CA ILE A 313 -12.95 7.42 -20.10
C ILE A 313 -13.84 6.91 -18.97
N SER A 314 -13.69 5.65 -18.58
CA SER A 314 -14.51 5.03 -17.52
C SER A 314 -14.26 5.68 -16.15
N LEU A 315 -13.00 5.96 -15.80
CA LEU A 315 -12.62 6.67 -14.58
C LEU A 315 -13.24 8.07 -14.54
N SER A 316 -13.21 8.79 -15.66
CA SER A 316 -13.82 10.12 -15.77
C SER A 316 -15.34 10.09 -15.46
N GLN A 317 -16.01 8.97 -15.72
CA GLN A 317 -17.46 8.79 -15.57
C GLN A 317 -17.85 8.06 -14.27
N CYS A 318 -16.89 7.73 -13.40
CA CYS A 318 -17.10 6.91 -12.22
C CYS A 318 -17.84 7.62 -11.06
N GLY A 319 -18.22 8.90 -11.22
CA GLY A 319 -18.96 9.67 -10.22
C GLY A 319 -18.12 10.30 -9.11
N ALA A 320 -16.79 10.28 -9.21
CA ALA A 320 -15.86 10.82 -8.22
C ALA A 320 -15.36 12.26 -8.53
N SER A 321 -16.01 13.00 -9.43
CA SER A 321 -15.55 14.32 -9.92
C SER A 321 -15.37 15.38 -8.81
N GLN A 322 -16.13 15.26 -7.72
CA GLN A 322 -16.12 16.20 -6.60
C GLN A 322 -15.41 15.68 -5.35
N THR A 323 -14.82 14.49 -5.41
CA THR A 323 -14.19 13.85 -4.23
C THR A 323 -12.78 13.37 -4.47
N LEU A 324 -12.41 13.09 -5.73
CA LEU A 324 -11.11 12.52 -6.06
C LEU A 324 -10.00 13.54 -5.80
N GLU A 325 -9.10 13.20 -4.87
CA GLU A 325 -8.01 14.06 -4.42
C GLU A 325 -6.65 13.53 -4.88
N HIS A 326 -6.48 12.21 -4.96
CA HIS A 326 -5.20 11.57 -5.26
C HIS A 326 -5.38 10.53 -6.37
N VAL A 327 -4.63 10.70 -7.46
CA VAL A 327 -4.56 9.78 -8.58
C VAL A 327 -3.11 9.39 -8.81
N ASN A 328 -2.83 8.09 -8.83
CA ASN A 328 -1.52 7.55 -9.21
C ASN A 328 -1.70 6.41 -10.20
N ILE A 329 -1.31 6.62 -11.45
CA ILE A 329 -1.49 5.65 -12.53
C ILE A 329 -0.11 5.34 -13.12
N TYR A 330 0.24 4.06 -13.05
CA TYR A 330 1.42 3.49 -13.68
C TYR A 330 0.97 2.45 -14.71
N LEU A 331 1.24 2.70 -15.99
CA LEU A 331 0.99 1.80 -17.11
C LEU A 331 2.32 1.59 -17.84
N ARG A 332 2.75 0.33 -17.99
CA ARG A 332 3.87 0.00 -18.88
C ARG A 332 3.30 -0.53 -20.19
N ASP A 333 3.62 0.12 -21.30
CA ASP A 333 3.23 -0.30 -22.64
C ASP A 333 4.22 -1.37 -23.18
N SER A 334 3.70 -2.33 -23.94
CA SER A 334 4.50 -3.33 -24.68
C SER A 334 4.79 -2.92 -26.12
N GLU A 335 4.04 -1.96 -26.69
CA GLU A 335 4.13 -1.56 -28.10
C GLU A 335 4.54 -0.08 -28.22
N ALA A 336 5.86 0.15 -28.32
CA ALA A 336 6.44 1.47 -28.38
C ALA A 336 5.94 2.34 -29.55
N ARG A 337 5.67 3.62 -29.23
CA ARG A 337 5.51 4.79 -30.12
C ARG A 337 4.15 4.93 -30.81
N ARG A 338 3.23 5.61 -30.11
CA ARG A 338 2.03 6.22 -30.67
C ARG A 338 2.07 7.74 -30.53
N ASN A 339 1.16 8.42 -31.23
CA ASN A 339 1.03 9.87 -31.20
C ASN A 339 0.80 10.40 -29.78
N PRO A 340 1.23 11.64 -29.48
CA PRO A 340 0.94 12.34 -28.23
C PRO A 340 -0.53 12.24 -27.83
N PHE A 341 -0.82 11.80 -26.60
CA PHE A 341 -2.19 11.57 -26.16
C PHE A 341 -2.69 12.65 -25.18
N LEU A 342 -3.95 13.05 -25.35
CA LEU A 342 -4.64 14.08 -24.56
C LEU A 342 -5.19 13.54 -23.23
N VAL A 343 -4.42 12.70 -22.52
CA VAL A 343 -4.86 12.02 -21.28
C VAL A 343 -5.37 12.98 -20.21
N ILE A 344 -4.73 14.16 -20.14
CA ILE A 344 -5.01 15.21 -19.17
C ILE A 344 -6.47 15.67 -19.23
N THR A 345 -7.08 15.67 -20.43
CA THR A 345 -8.47 16.10 -20.64
C THR A 345 -9.47 15.25 -19.84
N HIS A 346 -9.18 13.97 -19.59
CA HIS A 346 -10.03 13.08 -18.79
C HIS A 346 -10.04 13.44 -17.30
N PHE A 347 -9.01 14.17 -16.83
CA PHE A 347 -8.85 14.54 -15.43
C PHE A 347 -9.34 15.96 -15.09
N LEU A 348 -9.62 16.80 -16.09
CA LEU A 348 -10.05 18.20 -15.89
C LEU A 348 -11.29 18.34 -14.98
N ARG A 349 -12.18 17.34 -14.99
CA ARG A 349 -13.40 17.36 -14.16
C ARG A 349 -13.17 17.14 -12.67
N PHE A 350 -12.00 16.65 -12.26
CA PHE A 350 -11.71 16.35 -10.86
C PHE A 350 -11.19 17.60 -10.13
N THR A 351 -12.12 18.46 -9.70
CA THR A 351 -11.80 19.78 -9.13
C THR A 351 -11.15 19.74 -7.74
N GLN A 352 -11.16 18.57 -7.09
CA GLN A 352 -10.55 18.36 -5.77
C GLN A 352 -9.15 17.76 -5.83
N LEU A 353 -8.55 17.60 -7.02
CA LEU A 353 -7.22 17.02 -7.16
C LEU A 353 -6.17 17.80 -6.38
N ARG A 354 -5.38 17.05 -5.61
CA ARG A 354 -4.21 17.49 -4.86
C ARG A 354 -2.95 16.77 -5.35
N TYR A 355 -3.09 15.52 -5.76
CA TYR A 355 -1.99 14.72 -6.28
C TYR A 355 -2.42 14.04 -7.58
N LEU A 356 -1.71 14.31 -8.66
CA LEU A 356 -1.86 13.61 -9.93
C LEU A 356 -0.49 13.11 -10.38
N ARG A 357 -0.32 11.78 -10.43
CA ARG A 357 0.84 11.14 -11.05
C ARG A 357 0.41 10.24 -12.18
N LEU A 358 0.95 10.48 -13.38
CA LEU A 358 0.76 9.67 -14.57
C LEU A 358 2.13 9.22 -15.08
N ASP A 359 2.35 7.91 -15.10
CA ASP A 359 3.54 7.25 -15.66
C ASP A 359 3.05 6.15 -16.60
N ILE A 360 2.81 6.52 -17.86
CA ILE A 360 2.01 5.70 -18.78
C ILE A 360 2.80 5.13 -19.96
N GLY A 361 4.13 5.24 -19.94
CA GLY A 361 5.01 4.67 -20.97
C GLY A 361 4.89 5.29 -22.36
N ILE A 362 4.01 6.28 -22.56
CA ILE A 362 3.79 6.97 -23.83
C ILE A 362 3.90 8.50 -23.68
N PRO A 363 4.19 9.19 -24.80
CA PRO A 363 4.05 10.64 -24.95
C PRO A 363 2.76 11.25 -24.40
N ILE A 364 2.86 12.14 -23.41
CA ILE A 364 1.74 12.93 -22.89
C ILE A 364 1.70 14.29 -23.61
N TYR A 365 0.69 14.51 -24.46
CA TYR A 365 0.53 15.80 -25.12
C TYR A 365 0.20 16.89 -24.11
N LEU A 366 1.03 17.94 -24.07
CA LEU A 366 0.80 19.12 -23.25
C LEU A 366 1.35 20.37 -23.94
N ASP A 367 0.47 21.35 -24.19
CA ASP A 367 0.83 22.68 -24.67
C ASP A 367 0.48 23.75 -23.62
N ASN A 368 0.85 25.00 -23.89
CA ASN A 368 0.54 26.12 -23.01
C ASN A 368 -0.96 26.26 -22.70
N ASN A 369 -1.84 26.00 -23.66
CA ASN A 369 -3.29 26.17 -23.49
C ASN A 369 -3.88 25.09 -22.59
N LEU A 370 -3.53 23.82 -22.85
CA LEU A 370 -4.00 22.68 -22.07
C LEU A 370 -3.43 22.68 -20.65
N LEU A 371 -2.16 23.09 -20.47
CA LEU A 371 -1.59 23.25 -19.14
C LEU A 371 -2.33 24.33 -18.34
N LEU A 372 -2.64 25.47 -18.97
CA LEU A 372 -3.40 26.54 -18.33
C LEU A 372 -4.83 26.08 -17.96
N GLU A 373 -5.51 25.37 -18.87
CA GLU A 373 -6.84 24.79 -18.62
C GLU A 373 -6.79 23.79 -17.46
N ALA A 374 -5.80 22.89 -17.45
CA ALA A 374 -5.57 21.91 -16.40
C ALA A 374 -5.36 22.57 -15.03
N MET A 375 -4.43 23.52 -14.93
CA MET A 375 -4.14 24.20 -13.68
C MET A 375 -5.32 25.07 -13.20
N SER A 376 -6.10 25.65 -14.12
CA SER A 376 -7.34 26.35 -13.75
C SER A 376 -8.41 25.41 -13.18
N SER A 377 -8.43 24.16 -13.64
CA SER A 377 -9.35 23.12 -13.18
C SER A 377 -8.95 22.50 -11.85
N TRP A 378 -7.66 22.59 -11.47
CA TRP A 378 -7.09 22.00 -10.27
C TRP A 378 -6.44 23.04 -9.33
N PRO A 379 -7.18 24.05 -8.84
CA PRO A 379 -6.61 25.13 -8.03
C PRO A 379 -6.05 24.69 -6.66
N ARG A 380 -6.34 23.44 -6.26
CA ARG A 380 -5.87 22.82 -5.02
C ARG A 380 -4.71 21.83 -5.22
N ILE A 381 -4.17 21.73 -6.43
CA ILE A 381 -3.08 20.81 -6.74
C ILE A 381 -1.83 21.12 -5.89
N GLU A 382 -1.25 20.08 -5.31
CA GLU A 382 -0.07 20.10 -4.44
C GLU A 382 1.11 19.36 -5.11
N SER A 383 0.83 18.26 -5.83
CA SER A 383 1.79 17.54 -6.68
C SER A 383 1.20 17.26 -8.07
N LEU A 384 1.91 17.63 -9.13
CA LEU A 384 1.61 17.24 -10.51
C LEU A 384 2.85 16.56 -11.09
N GLU A 385 2.74 15.26 -11.38
CA GLU A 385 3.83 14.44 -11.91
C GLU A 385 3.42 13.74 -13.20
N LEU A 386 3.85 14.28 -14.33
CA LEU A 386 3.65 13.73 -15.66
C LEU A 386 4.98 13.15 -16.13
N LEU A 387 5.13 11.83 -15.96
CA LEU A 387 6.29 11.09 -16.41
C LEU A 387 6.09 10.82 -17.89
N ASP A 388 6.73 11.65 -18.68
CA ASP A 388 6.60 11.73 -20.11
C ASP A 388 7.95 11.43 -20.78
N GLN A 389 7.89 10.74 -21.91
CA GLN A 389 9.06 10.40 -22.74
C GLN A 389 9.11 11.20 -24.05
N GLU A 390 8.28 12.25 -24.24
CA GLU A 390 8.42 13.14 -25.39
C GLU A 390 9.77 13.88 -25.38
N GLU A 391 10.39 13.92 -26.56
CA GLU A 391 11.59 14.74 -26.81
C GLU A 391 11.26 16.23 -26.99
N ILE A 392 10.01 16.60 -27.31
CA ILE A 392 9.61 17.98 -27.64
C ILE A 392 8.21 18.29 -27.09
N SER A 393 8.16 19.01 -25.96
CA SER A 393 6.92 19.49 -25.36
C SER A 393 6.50 20.85 -25.95
N GLY A 394 5.19 21.10 -26.03
CA GLY A 394 4.62 22.40 -26.43
C GLY A 394 4.55 23.43 -25.28
N VAL A 395 5.03 23.09 -24.09
CA VAL A 395 5.05 23.99 -22.92
C VAL A 395 6.28 24.88 -22.97
N THR A 396 6.09 26.20 -22.86
CA THR A 396 7.18 27.18 -22.79
C THR A 396 7.34 27.77 -21.39
N PHE A 397 8.40 28.56 -21.14
CA PHE A 397 8.55 29.27 -19.86
C PHE A 397 7.36 30.20 -19.59
N HIS A 398 6.92 30.95 -20.61
CA HIS A 398 5.76 31.83 -20.49
C HIS A 398 4.49 31.05 -20.07
N GLY A 399 4.18 29.94 -20.75
CA GLY A 399 3.00 29.15 -20.42
C GLY A 399 3.09 28.46 -19.06
N LEU A 400 4.27 27.93 -18.72
CA LEU A 400 4.52 27.31 -17.42
C LEU A 400 4.28 28.31 -16.29
N PHE A 401 4.86 29.52 -16.37
CA PHE A 401 4.67 30.54 -15.33
C PHE A 401 3.24 31.07 -15.28
N ALA A 402 2.57 31.21 -16.44
CA ALA A 402 1.16 31.57 -16.48
C ALA A 402 0.28 30.55 -15.75
N ALA A 403 0.58 29.26 -15.89
CA ALA A 403 -0.16 28.19 -15.22
C ALA A 403 0.17 28.09 -13.72
N LEU A 404 1.44 28.23 -13.34
CA LEU A 404 1.89 28.23 -11.94
C LEU A 404 1.23 29.33 -11.10
N LEU A 405 0.86 30.46 -11.69
CA LEU A 405 0.10 31.52 -11.00
C LEU A 405 -1.26 31.03 -10.46
N LEU A 406 -1.85 30.03 -11.09
CA LEU A 406 -3.17 29.49 -10.72
C LEU A 406 -3.09 28.51 -9.54
N CYS A 407 -1.91 27.96 -9.24
CA CYS A 407 -1.73 26.85 -8.30
C CYS A 407 -0.72 27.16 -7.18
N PRO A 408 -1.01 28.11 -6.28
CA PRO A 408 -0.05 28.59 -5.27
C PRO A 408 0.27 27.59 -4.15
N ARG A 409 -0.32 26.38 -4.18
CA ARG A 409 -0.06 25.29 -3.23
C ARG A 409 0.87 24.21 -3.81
N LEU A 410 1.16 24.27 -5.11
CA LEU A 410 1.98 23.28 -5.78
C LEU A 410 3.39 23.27 -5.18
N HIS A 411 3.79 22.15 -4.61
CA HIS A 411 5.12 21.95 -4.03
C HIS A 411 5.99 21.02 -4.88
N THR A 412 5.39 20.16 -5.71
CA THR A 412 6.09 19.26 -6.62
C THR A 412 5.52 19.39 -8.03
N LEU A 413 6.38 19.63 -9.00
CA LEU A 413 6.04 19.64 -10.41
C LEU A 413 7.03 18.78 -11.19
N GLN A 414 6.50 17.83 -11.95
CA GLN A 414 7.24 17.08 -12.95
C GLN A 414 6.49 17.15 -14.28
N VAL A 415 7.07 17.83 -15.28
CA VAL A 415 6.51 18.03 -16.63
C VAL A 415 7.64 18.26 -17.64
N SER A 416 7.45 17.80 -18.87
CA SER A 416 8.31 18.17 -20.00
C SER A 416 8.02 19.60 -20.46
N MET A 417 9.02 20.31 -20.96
CA MET A 417 8.87 21.64 -21.57
C MET A 417 9.95 21.91 -22.63
N ASP A 418 9.72 22.88 -23.51
CA ASP A 418 10.76 23.45 -24.37
C ASP A 418 11.59 24.46 -23.57
N ALA A 419 12.66 23.97 -22.92
CA ALA A 419 13.62 24.82 -22.22
C ALA A 419 14.77 25.33 -23.13
N ALA A 420 14.77 24.96 -24.42
CA ALA A 420 15.73 25.44 -25.40
C ALA A 420 15.32 26.82 -25.95
N ASN A 421 14.02 27.10 -25.98
CA ASN A 421 13.45 28.37 -26.43
C ASN A 421 12.99 29.24 -25.24
N ILE A 422 13.81 30.22 -24.87
CA ILE A 422 13.50 31.17 -23.78
C ILE A 422 12.62 32.29 -24.33
N ASP A 423 11.32 32.21 -24.09
CA ASP A 423 10.29 33.13 -24.57
C ASP A 423 9.88 34.22 -23.57
N ILE A 424 10.67 34.39 -22.50
CA ILE A 424 10.46 35.39 -21.45
C ILE A 424 11.69 36.28 -21.30
N ASP A 425 11.51 37.49 -20.77
CA ASP A 425 12.64 38.28 -20.28
C ASP A 425 13.09 37.73 -18.91
N PRO A 426 14.31 37.15 -18.80
CA PRO A 426 14.80 36.60 -17.54
C PRO A 426 14.91 37.67 -16.44
N LYS A 427 15.12 38.94 -16.81
CA LYS A 427 15.40 40.05 -15.87
C LYS A 427 14.15 40.83 -15.47
N ALA A 428 13.02 40.65 -16.15
CA ALA A 428 11.79 41.38 -15.84
C ALA A 428 11.08 40.78 -14.60
N GLU A 429 11.19 41.40 -13.43
CA GLU A 429 10.48 40.91 -12.22
C GLU A 429 8.95 40.97 -12.39
N LEU A 430 8.30 39.80 -12.46
CA LEU A 430 6.83 39.71 -12.55
C LEU A 430 6.20 38.72 -11.57
N PHE A 431 6.94 37.71 -11.11
CA PHE A 431 6.37 36.60 -10.32
C PHE A 431 7.41 35.76 -9.60
N GLN A 432 7.13 35.39 -8.35
CA GLN A 432 7.83 34.35 -7.60
C GLN A 432 6.83 33.32 -7.07
N HIS A 433 7.04 32.05 -7.38
CA HIS A 433 6.13 31.00 -6.92
C HIS A 433 6.31 30.73 -5.41
N PRO A 434 5.23 30.71 -4.61
CA PRO A 434 5.34 30.73 -3.15
C PRO A 434 5.70 29.38 -2.51
N SER A 435 5.44 28.24 -3.17
CA SER A 435 5.49 26.93 -2.53
C SER A 435 6.29 25.84 -3.25
N LEU A 436 6.77 26.10 -4.49
CA LEU A 436 7.35 25.04 -5.32
C LEU A 436 8.73 24.66 -4.79
N GLN A 437 8.92 23.38 -4.46
CA GLN A 437 10.11 22.84 -3.81
C GLN A 437 10.84 21.83 -4.70
N LYS A 438 10.08 20.98 -5.40
CA LYS A 438 10.60 19.98 -6.32
C LYS A 438 10.18 20.32 -7.74
N LEU A 439 11.16 20.46 -8.62
CA LEU A 439 10.96 20.69 -10.04
C LEU A 439 11.72 19.61 -10.80
N HIS A 440 11.02 18.84 -11.61
CA HIS A 440 11.59 17.83 -12.49
C HIS A 440 11.19 18.14 -13.93
N LEU A 441 12.16 18.41 -14.80
CA LEU A 441 11.89 18.82 -16.19
C LEU A 441 12.12 17.69 -17.20
N CYS A 442 12.17 16.44 -16.75
CA CYS A 442 12.27 15.25 -17.62
C CYS A 442 13.45 15.37 -18.59
N SER A 443 13.29 14.93 -19.83
CA SER A 443 14.31 15.01 -20.88
C SER A 443 14.31 16.35 -21.63
N SER A 444 13.75 17.42 -21.04
CA SER A 444 13.59 18.72 -21.70
C SER A 444 14.92 19.24 -22.28
N PRO A 445 14.95 19.68 -23.55
CA PRO A 445 16.16 20.20 -24.17
C PRO A 445 16.56 21.55 -23.54
N VAL A 446 17.85 21.78 -23.36
CA VAL A 446 18.40 23.04 -22.83
C VAL A 446 19.56 23.49 -23.70
N THR A 447 19.55 24.76 -24.09
CA THR A 447 20.60 25.40 -24.90
C THR A 447 21.46 26.35 -24.06
N ASP A 448 20.85 27.11 -23.16
CA ASP A 448 21.52 28.06 -22.27
C ASP A 448 21.29 27.69 -20.80
N ALA A 449 22.22 26.89 -20.26
CA ALA A 449 22.14 26.41 -18.89
C ALA A 449 22.22 27.52 -17.83
N GLU A 450 22.93 28.61 -18.11
CA GLU A 450 23.11 29.72 -17.18
C GLU A 450 21.84 30.55 -17.07
N THR A 451 21.25 30.92 -18.21
CA THR A 451 19.99 31.68 -18.23
C THR A 451 18.84 30.86 -17.64
N VAL A 452 18.74 29.57 -17.94
CA VAL A 452 17.71 28.69 -17.33
C VAL A 452 17.89 28.61 -15.82
N ALA A 453 19.13 28.43 -15.32
CA ALA A 453 19.40 28.43 -13.89
C ALA A 453 19.01 29.76 -13.21
N PHE A 454 19.25 30.89 -13.87
CA PHE A 454 18.85 32.21 -13.39
C PHE A 454 17.33 32.39 -13.35
N ILE A 455 16.62 31.92 -14.39
CA ILE A 455 15.14 31.93 -14.42
C ILE A 455 14.59 31.10 -13.25
N ILE A 456 15.10 29.89 -13.01
CA ILE A 456 14.64 29.04 -11.91
C ILE A 456 14.95 29.70 -10.56
N PHE A 457 16.16 30.22 -10.37
CA PHE A 457 16.55 30.92 -9.15
C PHE A 457 15.66 32.13 -8.85
N SER A 458 15.38 32.96 -9.87
CA SER A 458 14.63 34.21 -9.71
C SER A 458 13.13 33.99 -9.53
N ARG A 459 12.53 33.03 -10.26
CA ARG A 459 11.08 32.79 -10.28
C ARG A 459 10.63 31.72 -9.29
N LEU A 460 11.49 30.78 -8.93
CA LEU A 460 11.15 29.60 -8.12
C LEU A 460 12.10 29.48 -6.91
N PRO A 461 12.12 30.48 -6.01
CA PRO A 461 13.17 30.62 -4.98
C PRO A 461 13.26 29.43 -4.01
N ARG A 462 12.17 28.68 -3.82
CA ARG A 462 12.09 27.53 -2.92
C ARG A 462 12.57 26.20 -3.53
N VAL A 463 12.80 26.13 -4.84
CA VAL A 463 13.30 24.91 -5.51
C VAL A 463 14.74 24.67 -5.06
N SER A 464 15.04 23.59 -4.35
CA SER A 464 16.41 23.33 -3.85
C SER A 464 17.31 22.69 -4.91
N GLU A 465 16.74 21.79 -5.70
CA GLU A 465 17.42 21.04 -6.75
C GLU A 465 16.43 20.79 -7.88
N VAL A 466 16.94 20.80 -9.12
CA VAL A 466 16.17 20.44 -10.31
C VAL A 466 16.51 18.99 -10.61
N GLU A 467 15.52 18.12 -10.49
CA GLU A 467 15.66 16.70 -10.81
C GLU A 467 15.49 16.52 -12.33
N TYR A 468 16.16 15.50 -12.88
CA TYR A 468 16.11 15.17 -14.30
C TYR A 468 16.21 13.65 -14.47
N ASP A 469 15.70 13.13 -15.58
CA ASP A 469 15.73 11.68 -15.82
C ASP A 469 17.14 11.23 -16.19
N GLU A 470 17.70 10.28 -15.44
CA GLU A 470 19.05 9.76 -15.66
C GLU A 470 19.12 8.75 -16.81
N TYR A 471 17.98 8.31 -17.35
CA TYR A 471 17.93 7.25 -18.36
C TYR A 471 18.12 7.74 -19.81
N PHE A 472 17.96 9.04 -20.10
CA PHE A 472 18.09 9.61 -21.46
C PHE A 472 19.40 10.40 -21.64
N ASP A 473 20.40 9.74 -22.21
CA ASP A 473 21.84 10.10 -22.25
C ASP A 473 22.19 11.46 -22.90
N ALA A 474 21.30 12.07 -23.70
CA ALA A 474 21.65 13.25 -24.51
C ALA A 474 21.59 14.60 -23.78
N SER A 475 20.67 14.79 -22.82
CA SER A 475 20.48 16.08 -22.11
C SER A 475 21.13 16.14 -20.72
N LEU A 476 21.56 14.98 -20.19
CA LEU A 476 22.22 14.81 -18.89
C LEU A 476 23.38 15.80 -18.61
N PRO A 477 24.30 16.07 -19.57
CA PRO A 477 25.42 16.98 -19.31
C PRO A 477 24.97 18.42 -19.02
N VAL A 478 23.91 18.87 -19.68
CA VAL A 478 23.45 20.27 -19.62
C VAL A 478 22.60 20.52 -18.37
N TRP A 479 21.74 19.57 -17.97
CA TRP A 479 21.00 19.69 -16.71
C TRP A 479 21.89 19.65 -15.47
N ARG A 480 23.01 18.90 -15.52
CA ARG A 480 24.07 18.98 -14.51
C ARG A 480 24.68 20.38 -14.45
N GLN A 481 24.85 21.05 -15.59
CA GLN A 481 25.35 22.42 -15.65
C GLN A 481 24.33 23.41 -15.06
N VAL A 482 23.05 23.31 -15.42
CA VAL A 482 21.95 24.10 -14.82
C VAL A 482 21.96 23.96 -13.30
N SER A 483 22.02 22.72 -12.80
CA SER A 483 22.02 22.42 -11.36
C SER A 483 23.23 23.04 -10.65
N ARG A 484 24.41 23.06 -11.29
CA ARG A 484 25.61 23.73 -10.76
C ARG A 484 25.44 25.25 -10.69
N HIS A 485 24.97 25.89 -11.76
CA HIS A 485 24.73 27.34 -11.78
C HIS A 485 23.68 27.73 -10.73
N HIS A 486 22.58 27.01 -10.66
CA HIS A 486 21.51 27.25 -9.69
C HIS A 486 22.00 27.14 -8.24
N ARG A 487 22.81 26.12 -7.93
CA ARG A 487 23.43 25.96 -6.60
C ARG A 487 24.40 27.09 -6.27
N SER A 488 25.18 27.55 -7.25
CA SER A 488 26.09 28.70 -7.12
C SER A 488 25.32 30.00 -6.81
N LEU A 489 24.25 30.29 -7.56
CA LEU A 489 23.39 31.46 -7.35
C LEU A 489 22.79 31.47 -5.93
N LYS A 490 22.32 30.31 -5.44
CA LYS A 490 21.84 30.17 -4.07
C LYS A 490 22.91 30.40 -3.01
N GLN A 491 24.12 29.87 -3.21
CA GLN A 491 25.23 30.10 -2.30
C GLN A 491 25.64 31.57 -2.24
N ASN A 492 25.73 32.23 -3.39
CA ASN A 492 26.06 33.65 -3.49
C ASN A 492 25.00 34.53 -2.79
N ALA A 493 23.71 34.22 -2.98
CA ALA A 493 22.62 34.91 -2.30
C ALA A 493 22.65 34.75 -0.77
N ILE A 494 22.99 33.55 -0.26
CA ILE A 494 23.18 33.31 1.18
C ILE A 494 24.38 34.10 1.73
N GLN A 495 25.44 34.25 0.92
CA GLN A 495 26.67 34.96 1.29
C GLN A 495 26.59 36.49 1.10
N GLY A 496 25.48 37.02 0.58
CA GLY A 496 25.30 38.45 0.33
C GLY A 496 26.16 39.02 -0.80
N LEU A 497 26.65 38.15 -1.69
CA LEU A 497 27.40 38.55 -2.89
C LEU A 497 26.38 38.94 -3.97
N THR A 498 26.62 40.04 -4.68
CA THR A 498 25.77 40.49 -5.80
C THR A 498 25.67 39.40 -6.86
N VAL A 499 24.42 39.02 -7.15
CA VAL A 499 24.00 37.96 -8.08
C VAL A 499 24.14 38.40 -9.53
#